data_AF-A0A946N6U9-F1
#
_entry.id   AF-A0A946N6U9-F1
#
_cell.length_a   1.000
_cell.length_b   1.000
_cell.length_c   1.000
_cell.angle_alpha   90.00
_cell.angle_beta   90.00
_cell.angle_gamma   90.00
#
_symmetry.space_group_name_H-M   'P 1'
#
loop_
_entity.id
_entity.type
_entity.pdbx_description
1 polymer ?
#
loop_
_entity_poly.entity_id
_entity_poly.type
_entity_poly.pdbx_seq_one_letter_code
_entity_poly.pdbx_strand_id
1 'polypeptide(L)' 'MSSKPQTGEVQDDPHEIANWLIREHGLNGARQVVLGGVLEAQEQGDFYRLSVYREVRRILAQYPDEV' A
#
# COMPACT_ATOMS: atom_id res chain seq x y z
N MET A 1 25.08 21.87 6.68
CA MET A 1 24.62 21.35 5.38
C MET A 1 23.89 20.05 5.67
N SER A 2 22.57 20.03 5.49
CA SER A 2 21.71 18.90 5.85
C SER A 2 22.00 17.70 4.97
N SER A 3 22.68 16.71 5.54
CA SER A 3 22.64 15.35 5.00
C SER A 3 21.21 14.86 5.17
N LYS A 4 20.44 14.96 4.08
CA LYS A 4 19.16 14.27 3.95
C LYS A 4 19.39 12.81 4.36
N PRO A 5 18.63 12.23 5.30
CA PRO A 5 18.71 10.81 5.52
C PRO A 5 18.38 10.15 4.18
N GLN A 6 19.36 9.44 3.66
CA GLN A 6 19.23 8.48 2.60
C GLN A 6 18.17 7.50 3.10
N THR A 7 16.94 7.65 2.60
CA THR A 7 15.83 6.72 2.86
C THR A 7 16.28 5.38 2.30
N GLY A 8 16.92 4.59 3.17
CA GLY A 8 17.12 3.17 2.94
C GLY A 8 15.75 2.61 2.58
N GLU A 9 15.74 1.81 1.52
CA GLU A 9 14.67 0.90 1.13
C GLU A 9 13.66 0.72 2.26
N VAL A 10 12.61 1.57 2.27
CA VAL A 10 11.34 1.12 2.80
C VAL A 10 11.01 0.02 1.82
N GLN A 11 11.39 -1.22 2.17
CA GLN A 11 10.94 -2.39 1.45
C GLN A 11 9.45 -2.15 1.24
N ASP A 12 8.97 -2.32 0.02
CA ASP A 12 7.54 -2.25 -0.27
C ASP A 12 6.82 -3.45 0.37
N ASP A 13 7.08 -3.69 1.66
CA ASP A 13 6.50 -4.72 2.49
C ASP A 13 5.00 -4.44 2.51
N PRO A 14 4.21 -5.35 1.93
CA PRO A 14 2.77 -5.18 1.86
C PRO A 14 2.11 -5.02 3.25
N HIS A 15 2.72 -5.55 4.32
CA HIS A 15 2.23 -5.40 5.69
C HIS A 15 2.47 -4.01 6.25
N GLU A 16 3.66 -3.43 6.04
CA GLU A 16 3.95 -2.07 6.49
C GLU A 16 3.09 -1.06 5.75
N ILE A 17 2.92 -1.24 4.44
CA ILE A 17 2.04 -0.41 3.61
C ILE A 17 0.58 -0.54 4.08
N ALA A 18 0.08 -1.75 4.31
CA ALA A 18 -1.29 -1.95 4.80
C ALA A 18 -1.52 -1.26 6.15
N ASN A 19 -0.59 -1.43 7.10
CA ASN A 19 -0.68 -0.81 8.42
C ASN A 19 -0.65 0.72 8.35
N TRP A 20 0.23 1.28 7.51
CA TRP A 20 0.29 2.73 7.31
C TRP A 20 -1.01 3.27 6.70
N LEU A 21 -1.54 2.60 5.66
CA LEU A 21 -2.79 3.00 5.00
C LEU A 21 -3.99 2.94 5.94
N ILE A 22 -4.08 1.90 6.79
CA ILE A 22 -5.14 1.80 7.80
C ILE A 22 -5.05 2.95 8.80
N ARG A 23 -3.84 3.29 9.28
CA ARG A 23 -3.63 4.39 10.23
C ARG A 23 -4.00 5.75 9.65
N GLU A 24 -3.67 5.98 8.38
CA GLU A 24 -3.88 7.27 7.71
C GLU A 24 -5.32 7.46 7.22
N HIS A 25 -5.95 6.42 6.67
CA HIS A 25 -7.22 6.53 5.95
C HIS A 25 -8.36 5.71 6.56
N GLY A 26 -8.10 4.95 7.62
CA GLY A 26 -8.99 3.89 8.09
C GLY A 26 -9.05 2.70 7.12
N LEU A 27 -9.67 1.59 7.53
CA LEU A 27 -9.70 0.35 6.73
C LEU A 27 -10.37 0.54 5.37
N ASN A 28 -11.52 1.23 5.32
CA ASN A 28 -12.23 1.46 4.06
C ASN A 28 -11.48 2.41 3.12
N GLY A 29 -10.86 3.46 3.66
CA GLY A 29 -10.01 4.36 2.87
C GLY A 29 -8.77 3.64 2.33
N ALA A 30 -8.12 2.82 3.15
CA ALA A 30 -6.98 1.99 2.72
C ALA A 30 -7.35 1.09 1.53
N ARG A 31 -8.52 0.44 1.57
CA ARG A 31 -8.99 -0.40 0.46
C ARG A 31 -9.21 0.40 -0.84
N GLN A 32 -9.73 1.62 -0.75
CA GLN A 32 -9.92 2.50 -1.91
C GLN A 32 -8.57 2.96 -2.50
N VAL A 33 -7.62 3.35 -1.65
CA VAL A 33 -6.27 3.76 -2.08
C VAL A 33 -5.56 2.62 -2.80
N VAL A 34 -5.59 1.40 -2.24
CA VAL A 34 -4.99 0.22 -2.87
C VAL A 34 -5.65 -0.10 -4.20
N LEU A 35 -6.97 0.01 -4.31
CA LEU A 35 -7.66 -0.20 -5.58
C LEU A 35 -7.19 0.79 -6.65
N GLY A 36 -7.04 2.07 -6.30
CA GLY A 36 -6.47 3.08 -7.18
C GLY A 36 -5.05 2.72 -7.63
N GLY A 37 -4.19 2.34 -6.68
CA GLY A 37 -2.81 1.92 -6.97
C GLY A 37 -2.70 0.68 -7.88
N VAL A 38 -3.61 -0.30 -7.73
CA VAL A 38 -3.69 -1.45 -8.64
C VAL A 38 -4.01 -1.01 -10.07
N LEU A 39 -5.00 -0.12 -10.24
CA LEU A 39 -5.42 0.35 -11.56
C LEU A 39 -4.30 1.17 -12.23
N GLU A 40 -3.69 2.09 -11.48
CA GLU A 40 -2.58 2.91 -11.96
C GLU A 40 -1.36 2.07 -12.35
N ALA A 41 -0.94 1.12 -11.50
CA ALA A 41 0.19 0.26 -11.79
C ALA A 41 -0.07 -0.64 -13.01
N GLN A 42 -1.31 -1.10 -13.19
CA GLN A 42 -1.71 -1.86 -14.36
C GLN A 42 -1.67 -1.01 -15.65
N GLU A 43 -2.15 0.23 -15.60
CA GLU A 43 -2.12 1.16 -16.74
C GLU A 43 -0.69 1.52 -17.15
N GLN A 44 0.19 1.72 -16.17
CA GLN A 44 1.60 2.06 -16.41
C GLN A 44 2.46 0.85 -16.81
N GLY A 45 1.94 -0.38 -16.71
CA GLY A 45 2.73 -1.60 -16.90
C GLY A 45 3.78 -1.83 -15.80
N ASP A 46 3.60 -1.23 -14.62
CA ASP A 46 4.46 -1.42 -13.47
C ASP A 46 4.07 -2.69 -12.72
N PHE A 47 4.57 -3.82 -13.20
CA PHE A 47 4.24 -5.14 -12.63
C PHE A 47 4.77 -5.35 -11.20
N TYR A 48 5.80 -4.61 -10.79
CA TYR A 48 6.32 -4.67 -9.43
C TYR A 48 5.35 -3.98 -8.46
N ARG A 49 4.96 -2.73 -8.73
CA ARG A 49 3.95 -2.05 -7.89
C ARG A 49 2.61 -2.77 -7.92
N LEU A 50 2.24 -3.34 -9.06
CA LEU A 50 1.03 -4.14 -9.19
C LEU A 50 1.05 -5.37 -8.28
N SER A 51 2.19 -6.07 -8.14
CA SER A 51 2.28 -7.23 -7.25
C SER A 51 2.19 -6.79 -5.78
N VAL A 52 2.87 -5.70 -5.40
CA VAL A 52 2.80 -5.11 -4.06
C VAL A 52 1.36 -4.76 -3.70
N TYR A 53 0.68 -3.95 -4.51
CA TYR A 53 -0.71 -3.54 -4.21
C TYR A 53 -1.68 -4.72 -4.15
N ARG A 54 -1.49 -5.77 -4.94
CA ARG A 54 -2.30 -6.99 -4.86
C ARG A 54 -2.13 -7.70 -3.53
N GLU A 55 -0.91 -7.76 -2.99
CA GLU A 55 -0.65 -8.37 -1.70
C GLU A 55 -1.18 -7.50 -0.55
N VAL A 56 -1.00 -6.17 -0.63
CA VAL A 56 -1.60 -5.22 0.33
C VAL A 56 -3.12 -5.42 0.36
N ARG A 57 -3.77 -5.53 -0.82
CA ARG A 57 -5.21 -5.78 -0.91
C ARG A 57 -5.61 -7.08 -0.22
N ARG A 58 -4.81 -8.14 -0.38
CA ARG A 58 -5.05 -9.44 0.25
C ARG A 58 -4.95 -9.34 1.77
N ILE A 59 -3.98 -8.58 2.28
CA ILE A 59 -3.82 -8.31 3.71
C ILE A 59 -5.01 -7.53 4.25
N LEU A 60 -5.40 -6.42 3.59
CA LEU A 60 -6.56 -5.61 4.00
C LEU A 60 -7.89 -6.38 3.99
N ALA A 61 -8.02 -7.41 3.15
CA ALA A 61 -9.19 -8.28 3.13
C ALA A 61 -9.29 -9.22 4.34
N GLN A 62 -8.21 -9.39 5.11
CA GLN A 62 -8.21 -10.18 6.35
C GLN A 62 -8.69 -9.37 7.56
N TYR A 63 -8.74 -8.04 7.45
CA TYR A 63 -9.26 -7.19 8.51
C TYR A 63 -10.79 -7.22 8.48
N PRO A 64 -11.45 -7.44 9.63
CA PRO A 64 -12.90 -7.39 9.71
C PRO A 64 -13.38 -5.97 9.39
N ASP A 65 -14.53 -5.88 8.73
CA ASP A 65 -15.23 -4.62 8.64
C ASP A 65 -15.63 -4.22 10.07
N GLU A 66 -15.18 -3.05 10.54
CA GLU A 66 -15.67 -2.51 11.80
C GLU A 66 -17.20 -2.37 11.68
N VAL A 67 -17.91 -3.14 12.50
CA VAL A 67 -19.37 -3.23 12.59
C VAL A 67 -19.97 -2.00 13.24
#